data_AF-A0A7X8QVB2-F1
#
_entry.id   AF-A0A7X8QVB2-F1
#
_cell.length_a   1.000
_cell.length_b   1.000
_cell.length_c   1.000
_cell.angle_alpha   90.00
_cell.angle_beta   90.00
_cell.angle_gamma   90.00
#
_symmetry.space_group_name_H-M   'P 1'
#
loop_
_entity.id
_entity.type
_entity.pdbx_description
1 polymer ?
#
loop_
_entity_poly.entity_id
_entity_poly.type
_entity_poly.pdbx_seq_one_letter_code
_entity_poly.pdbx_strand_id
1 'polypeptide(L)' 'MRNLSPDEILALSTLLKAEANGLAITKALYSAIDDHELKKMAESGMAAGESRIRTLQQFLSENQVVKGGVQ' A
#
# COMPACT_ATOMS: atom_id res chain seq x y z
N MET A 1 -6.39 16.70 -10.31
CA MET A 1 -5.31 16.55 -9.31
C MET A 1 -5.69 17.34 -8.06
N ARG A 2 -5.72 16.71 -6.90
CA ARG A 2 -5.97 17.36 -5.60
C ARG A 2 -4.64 17.87 -5.05
N ASN A 3 -4.64 19.09 -4.51
CA ASN A 3 -3.47 19.62 -3.82
C ASN A 3 -3.50 19.12 -2.37
N LEU A 4 -2.79 18.02 -2.11
CA LEU A 4 -2.65 17.45 -0.77
C LEU A 4 -1.82 18.38 0.11
N SER A 5 -2.25 18.57 1.35
CA SER A 5 -1.45 19.20 2.39
C SER A 5 -0.26 18.31 2.78
N PRO A 6 0.81 18.87 3.37
CA PRO A 6 1.93 18.08 3.89
C PRO A 6 1.48 16.98 4.86
N ASP A 7 0.48 17.25 5.70
CA ASP A 7 -0.06 16.28 6.66
C ASP A 7 -0.79 15.13 5.97
N GLU A 8 -1.58 15.41 4.92
CA GLU A 8 -2.21 14.36 4.11
C GLU A 8 -1.17 13.51 3.39
N ILE A 9 -0.10 14.11 2.85
CA ILE A 9 1.01 13.38 2.23
C ILE A 9 1.69 12.46 3.25
N LEU A 10 1.96 12.97 4.45
CA LEU A 10 2.58 12.19 5.52
C LEU A 10 1.70 11.02 5.95
N ALA A 11 0.39 11.26 6.15
CA ALA A 11 -0.57 10.23 6.53
C ALA A 11 -0.68 9.12 5.46
N LEU A 12 -0.80 9.50 4.19
CA LEU A 12 -0.89 8.55 3.08
C LEU A 12 0.41 7.77 2.87
N SER A 13 1.57 8.41 3.03
CA SER A 13 2.87 7.74 2.96
C SER A 13 3.05 6.75 4.12
N THR A 14 2.56 7.10 5.30
CA THR A 14 2.57 6.21 6.47
C THR A 14 1.66 5.00 6.24
N LEU A 15 0.47 5.22 5.68
CA LEU A 15 -0.46 4.14 5.33
C LEU A 15 0.15 3.19 4.28
N LEU A 16 0.77 3.75 3.23
CA LEU A 16 1.47 2.96 2.20
C LEU A 16 2.56 2.08 2.82
N LYS A 17 3.36 2.64 3.74
CA LYS A 17 4.41 1.89 4.44
C LYS A 17 3.83 0.78 5.32
N ALA A 18 2.74 1.06 6.04
CA ALA A 18 2.07 0.07 6.87
C ALA A 18 1.53 -1.11 6.03
N GLU A 19 0.88 -0.81 4.89
CA GLU A 19 0.37 -1.83 3.97
C GLU A 19 1.50 -2.69 3.36
N ALA A 20 2.59 -2.06 2.93
CA ALA A 20 3.75 -2.76 2.39
C ALA A 20 4.41 -3.68 3.43
N ASN A 21 4.55 -3.21 4.68
CA ASN A 21 5.07 -4.02 5.78
C ASN A 21 4.14 -5.20 6.10
N GLY A 22 2.83 -4.97 6.16
CA GLY A 22 1.83 -6.02 6.37
C GLY A 22 1.88 -7.10 5.29
N LEU A 23 1.96 -6.70 4.02
CA LEU A 23 2.12 -7.62 2.90
C LEU A 23 3.41 -8.45 3.00
N ALA A 24 4.53 -7.81 3.36
CA ALA A 24 5.81 -8.50 3.54
C ALA A 24 5.75 -9.56 4.66
N ILE A 25 5.13 -9.22 5.79
CA ILE A 25 4.92 -10.15 6.91
C ILE A 25 4.04 -11.33 6.46
N THR A 26 2.91 -11.08 5.80
CA THR A 26 2.03 -12.13 5.31
C THR A 26 2.75 -13.06 4.33
N LYS A 27 3.55 -12.52 3.41
CA LYS A 27 4.37 -13.32 2.47
C LYS A 27 5.41 -14.18 3.20
N ALA A 28 6.07 -13.65 4.22
CA ALA A 28 7.04 -14.39 5.01
C ALA A 28 6.40 -15.55 5.79
N LEU A 29 5.21 -15.30 6.37
CA LEU A 29 4.50 -16.28 7.19
C LEU A 29 3.66 -17.28 6.37
N TYR A 30 3.39 -17.00 5.10
CA TYR A 30 2.51 -17.82 4.25
C TYR A 30 2.94 -19.30 4.20
N SER A 31 4.25 -19.57 4.19
CA SER A 31 4.79 -20.94 4.18
C SER A 31 4.55 -21.72 5.49
N ALA A 32 4.28 -21.02 6.60
CA ALA A 32 3.98 -21.60 7.90
C ALA A 32 2.47 -21.82 8.13
N ILE A 33 1.63 -21.51 7.13
CA ILE A 33 0.18 -21.73 7.20
C ILE A 33 -0.14 -23.13 6.65
N ASP A 34 -0.50 -24.04 7.55
CA ASP A 34 -0.93 -25.40 7.20
C ASP A 34 -2.43 -25.51 6.94
N ASP A 35 -3.25 -24.64 7.56
CA ASP A 35 -4.69 -24.64 7.34
C ASP A 35 -5.04 -24.13 5.95
N HIS A 36 -5.73 -24.96 5.17
CA HIS A 36 -6.02 -24.71 3.76
C HIS A 36 -6.92 -23.48 3.54
N GLU A 37 -7.92 -23.27 4.40
CA GLU A 37 -8.83 -22.14 4.26
C GLU A 37 -8.14 -20.84 4.68
N LEU A 38 -7.34 -20.88 5.75
CA LEU A 38 -6.49 -19.76 6.15
C LEU A 38 -5.48 -19.39 5.04
N LYS A 39 -4.94 -20.38 4.32
CA LYS A 39 -4.01 -20.16 3.21
C LYS A 39 -4.68 -19.44 2.02
N LYS A 40 -5.88 -19.87 1.63
CA LYS A 40 -6.70 -19.17 0.61
C LYS A 40 -7.06 -17.74 1.04
N MET A 41 -7.40 -17.55 2.32
CA MET A 41 -7.68 -16.23 2.87
C MET A 41 -6.42 -15.35 2.81
N ALA A 42 -5.25 -15.89 3.14
CA ALA A 42 -3.99 -15.19 3.04
C ALA A 42 -3.66 -14.80 1.59
N GLU A 43 -3.87 -15.67 0.61
CA GLU A 43 -3.72 -15.36 -0.82
C GLU A 43 -4.62 -14.20 -1.27
N SER A 44 -5.90 -14.28 -0.92
CA SER A 44 -6.88 -13.24 -1.22
C SER A 44 -6.50 -11.91 -0.56
N GLY A 45 -6.05 -11.97 0.70
CA GLY A 45 -5.56 -10.82 1.45
C GLY A 45 -4.30 -10.21 0.85
N MET A 46 -3.34 -11.03 0.41
CA MET A 46 -2.13 -10.58 -0.28
C MET A 46 -2.46 -9.89 -1.61
N ALA A 47 -3.33 -10.48 -2.43
CA ALA A 47 -3.76 -9.87 -3.70
C ALA A 47 -4.46 -8.51 -3.47
N ALA A 48 -5.31 -8.43 -2.45
CA ALA A 48 -5.97 -7.18 -2.06
C ALA A 48 -4.97 -6.13 -1.55
N GLY A 49 -3.99 -6.53 -0.73
CA GLY A 49 -2.94 -5.66 -0.23
C GLY A 49 -2.05 -5.10 -1.34
N GLU A 50 -1.66 -5.95 -2.30
CA GLU A 50 -0.94 -5.50 -3.50
C GLU A 50 -1.73 -4.48 -4.32
N SER A 51 -3.05 -4.69 -4.46
CA SER A 51 -3.92 -3.72 -5.12
C SER A 51 -3.93 -2.37 -4.39
N ARG A 52 -4.10 -2.38 -3.05
CA ARG A 52 -4.07 -1.16 -2.22
C ARG A 52 -2.74 -0.41 -2.33
N ILE A 53 -1.61 -1.13 -2.29
CA ILE A 53 -0.27 -0.53 -2.47
C ILE A 53 -0.19 0.17 -3.82
N ARG A 54 -0.56 -0.51 -4.92
CA ARG A 54 -0.53 0.08 -6.26
C ARG A 54 -1.41 1.31 -6.36
N THR A 55 -2.64 1.26 -5.83
CA THR A 55 -3.55 2.41 -5.84
C THR A 55 -3.02 3.58 -5.01
N LEU A 56 -2.44 3.33 -3.84
CA LEU A 56 -1.84 4.38 -3.00
C LEU A 56 -0.62 5.01 -3.67
N GLN A 57 0.25 4.21 -4.29
CA GLN A 57 1.40 4.70 -5.05
C GLN A 57 0.97 5.56 -6.24
N GLN A 58 0.00 5.08 -7.01
CA GLN A 58 -0.60 5.82 -8.14
C GLN A 58 -1.17 7.15 -7.66
N PHE A 59 -1.99 7.13 -6.61
CA PHE A 59 -2.61 8.33 -6.05
C PHE A 59 -1.58 9.34 -5.55
N LEU A 60 -0.57 8.89 -4.80
CA LEU A 60 0.50 9.77 -4.31
C LEU A 60 1.30 10.36 -5.48
N SER A 61 1.66 9.55 -6.48
CA SER A 61 2.37 10.03 -7.68
C SER A 61 1.55 11.10 -8.42
N GLU A 62 0.27 10.85 -8.70
CA GLU A 62 -0.60 11.79 -9.41
C GLU A 62 -0.81 13.12 -8.68
N ASN A 63 -0.75 13.11 -7.34
CA ASN A 63 -1.01 14.30 -6.53
C ASN A 63 0.27 14.98 -6.00
N GLN A 64 1.45 14.35 -6.12
CA GLN A 64 2.76 14.96 -5.83
C GLN A 64 3.45 15.53 -7.08
N VAL A 65 2.98 15.23 -8.29
CA VAL A 65 3.52 15.78 -9.55
C VAL A 65 3.26 17.29 -9.72
N VAL A 66 2.43 17.92 -8.88
CA VAL A 66 2.14 19.37 -8.97
C VAL A 66 2.61 20.11 -7.72
N LYS A 67 3.92 20.34 -7.62
CA LYS A 67 4.55 21.56 -7.03
C LYS A 67 6.08 21.58 -7.18
N GLY A 68 6.60 21.01 -8.27
CA GLY A 68 8.04 20.97 -8.58
C GLY A 68 8.44 21.69 -9.86
N GLY A 69 7.61 22.58 -10.40
CA GLY A 69 7.98 23.38 -11.58
C GLY A 69 6.94 24.46 -11.86
N VAL A 70 7.16 25.68 -11.38
CA VAL A 70 7.77 26.80 -12.13
C VAL A 70 8.13 27.88 -11.10
N GLN A 71 9.43 28.14 -10.94
CA GLN A 71 10.05 29.46 -10.86
C GLN A 71 11.57 29.29 -10.76
#